data_AF-A0A2V1AAD5-F1
#
_entry.id   AF-A0A2V1AAD5-F1
#
_cell.length_a   1.000
_cell.length_b   1.000
_cell.length_c   1.000
_cell.angle_alpha   90.00
_cell.angle_beta   90.00
_cell.angle_gamma   90.00
#
_symmetry.space_group_name_H-M   'P 1'
#
loop_
_entity.id
_entity.type
_entity.pdbx_description
1 polymer ?
#
loop_
_entity_poly.entity_id
_entity_poly.type
_entity_poly.pdbx_seq_one_letter_code
_entity_poly.pdbx_strand_id
1 'polypeptide(L)'
;MPSYNEYLHESSRLLYEYSSNFKVSIDLIQKLAQHLRLDTFVDSEVTDPETNQSVKRLSIAGSLLLVDIDFKDQNTVTKVSLASGNHSTSAVSTASSHSEEKSVISTTKIDNTTVVRVNFLDENVLSFLNVRGEGDRSVAEKILKENLIGPRLGHFPLNLKYLANLDRLSPPEGDLVLYLDNIAKYLEVIHMQECKLNPDDDGVKSGQTSLLGKLLYNDVDSRQLGVFLQFWKTHNKFPESERSYFKPKTYVGRLSVIESANPARDYLKEATKALWEPKDKDGNFLEYKITFDDDKHLPKGVPVSGHNTRNWSLQFGLNQAVYLPREIVDYLDFDAVEEAEEPALKEVFGKIEKFGSVDFALESGPLVSLDLSSYSSFVPVSAFTLSSLNSISKLLPSLRNFILLTSWVESVVKQPECQVVGSTETDTKKQKDHPALTEEELLGLNTMSESNNYVGVQVLDSNTNTDLEDFVKQEDEDENMDKDNVESSAVTPVPQEPYLRIYLDDISFSSKDIDLQFAVSTRTSSGSTFDAGFKLQNGAFIKEDYSEKPSAKRFINALELSEDLLLASKVVN
;
A
#
# COMPACT_ATOMS: atom_id res chain seq x y z
N MET A 1 -6.01 32.99 -10.12
CA MET A 1 -4.53 32.99 -10.12
C MET A 1 -4.07 32.99 -8.68
N PRO A 2 -3.16 32.09 -8.29
CA PRO A 2 -2.62 32.06 -6.93
C PRO A 2 -1.95 33.39 -6.58
N SER A 3 -2.01 33.80 -5.31
CA SER A 3 -1.33 35.02 -4.87
C SER A 3 0.19 34.84 -4.83
N TYR A 4 0.96 35.94 -4.89
CA TYR A 4 2.43 35.91 -4.75
C TYR A 4 2.89 35.17 -3.47
N ASN A 5 2.12 35.33 -2.38
CA ASN A 5 2.38 34.66 -1.11
C ASN A 5 2.16 33.15 -1.19
N GLU A 6 1.18 32.67 -1.98
CA GLU A 6 0.96 31.24 -2.20
C GLU A 6 2.13 30.61 -2.96
N TYR A 7 2.66 31.29 -3.99
CA TYR A 7 3.85 30.81 -4.71
C TYR A 7 5.10 30.75 -3.83
N LEU A 8 5.28 31.73 -2.94
CA LEU A 8 6.39 31.72 -1.97
C LEU A 8 6.25 30.60 -0.94
N HIS A 9 5.03 30.38 -0.44
CA HIS A 9 4.76 29.29 0.48
C HIS A 9 5.04 27.93 -0.18
N GLU A 10 4.58 27.75 -1.41
CA GLU A 10 4.79 26.53 -2.18
C GLU A 10 6.27 26.30 -2.52
N SER A 11 6.99 27.35 -2.93
CA SER A 11 8.43 27.27 -3.16
C SER A 11 9.19 26.88 -1.88
N SER A 12 8.77 27.40 -0.73
CA SER A 12 9.36 27.07 0.57
C SER A 12 9.06 25.63 0.97
N ARG A 13 7.84 25.14 0.70
CA ARG A 13 7.43 23.74 0.89
C ARG A 13 8.32 22.80 0.09
N LEU A 14 8.46 23.04 -1.22
CA LEU A 14 9.31 22.26 -2.12
C LEU A 14 10.78 22.27 -1.70
N LEU A 15 11.30 23.43 -1.25
CA LEU A 15 12.66 23.53 -0.70
C LEU A 15 12.83 22.68 0.56
N TYR A 16 11.82 22.64 1.43
CA TYR A 16 11.83 21.80 2.62
C TYR A 16 11.78 20.32 2.25
N GLU A 17 10.97 19.93 1.27
CA GLU A 17 10.90 18.54 0.77
C GLU A 17 12.23 18.08 0.17
N TYR A 18 12.94 18.98 -0.52
CA TYR A 18 14.27 18.72 -1.06
C TYR A 18 15.41 18.79 -0.02
N SER A 19 15.13 19.23 1.21
CA SER A 19 16.16 19.57 2.20
C SER A 19 17.01 18.40 2.68
N SER A 20 16.56 17.17 2.48
CA SER A 20 17.35 15.94 2.72
C SER A 20 18.69 15.94 1.96
N ASN A 21 18.75 16.65 0.83
CA ASN A 21 19.93 16.76 -0.01
C ASN A 21 20.90 17.88 0.40
N PHE A 22 20.48 18.77 1.32
CA PHE A 22 21.32 19.87 1.78
C PHE A 22 22.47 19.36 2.65
N LYS A 23 23.57 20.12 2.69
CA LYS A 23 24.73 19.78 3.52
C LYS A 23 24.38 19.92 5.00
N VAL A 24 25.00 19.08 5.84
CA VAL A 24 24.95 19.28 7.29
C VAL A 24 25.68 20.57 7.64
N SER A 25 24.97 21.49 8.29
CA SER A 25 25.47 22.81 8.69
C SER A 25 24.57 23.38 9.78
N ILE A 26 25.18 24.03 10.78
CA ILE A 26 24.45 24.74 11.85
C ILE A 26 23.43 25.74 11.26
N ASP A 27 23.84 26.57 10.29
CA ASP A 27 22.99 27.61 9.68
C ASP A 27 21.80 27.02 8.91
N LEU A 28 22.03 25.92 8.19
CA LEU A 28 20.95 25.27 7.43
C LEU A 28 19.94 24.60 8.36
N ILE A 29 20.40 23.89 9.39
CA ILE A 29 19.52 23.26 10.37
C ILE A 29 18.72 24.34 11.13
N GLN A 30 19.38 25.44 11.51
CA GLN A 30 18.73 26.58 12.15
C GLN A 30 17.61 27.17 11.28
N LYS A 31 17.86 27.41 9.98
CA LYS A 31 16.85 27.91 9.04
C LYS A 31 15.67 26.95 8.87
N LEU A 32 15.93 25.65 8.81
CA LEU A 32 14.88 24.63 8.72
C LEU A 32 14.01 24.59 9.97
N ALA A 33 14.61 24.69 11.16
CA ALA A 33 13.89 24.77 12.42
C ALA A 33 13.03 26.04 12.52
N GLN A 34 13.58 27.19 12.14
CA GLN A 34 12.86 28.47 12.11
C GLN A 34 11.69 28.46 11.12
N HIS A 35 11.83 27.79 9.97
CA HIS A 35 10.73 27.61 9.02
C HIS A 35 9.55 26.84 9.64
N LEU A 36 9.85 25.88 10.52
CA LEU A 36 8.86 25.14 11.30
C LEU A 36 8.34 25.91 12.54
N ARG A 37 8.79 27.16 12.74
CA ARG A 37 8.46 28.02 13.89
C ARG A 37 8.97 27.47 15.23
N LEU A 38 10.12 26.80 15.21
CA LEU A 38 10.86 26.40 16.42
C LEU A 38 11.89 27.46 16.78
N ASP A 39 12.13 27.63 18.07
CA ASP A 39 13.18 28.51 18.59
C ASP A 39 14.54 27.83 18.49
N THR A 40 15.58 28.62 18.22
CA THR A 40 16.93 28.09 18.02
C THR A 40 17.97 28.91 18.77
N PHE A 41 18.89 28.24 19.46
CA PHE A 41 19.97 28.86 20.23
C PHE A 41 21.31 28.21 19.86
N VAL A 42 22.39 29.00 19.78
CA VAL A 42 23.73 28.50 19.47
C VAL A 42 24.69 28.88 20.57
N ASP A 43 25.14 27.89 21.33
CA ASP A 43 26.12 28.06 22.40
C ASP A 43 27.51 27.65 21.91
N SER A 44 28.48 28.54 22.05
CA SER A 44 29.86 28.32 21.56
C SER A 44 30.83 27.82 22.65
N GLU A 45 30.40 27.79 23.91
CA GLU A 45 31.23 27.49 25.09
C GLU A 45 30.78 26.21 25.82
N VAL A 46 30.35 25.20 25.07
CA VAL A 46 29.95 23.91 25.65
C VAL A 46 31.15 22.97 25.66
N THR A 47 31.44 22.36 26.81
CA THR A 47 32.44 21.31 26.91
C THR A 47 31.75 19.95 26.81
N ASP A 48 32.15 19.13 25.85
CA ASP A 48 31.67 17.75 25.75
C ASP A 48 32.17 16.95 26.97
N PRO A 49 31.28 16.42 27.82
CA PRO A 49 31.67 15.71 29.03
C PRO A 49 32.41 14.40 28.76
N GLU A 50 32.25 13.79 27.58
CA GLU A 50 32.92 12.53 27.22
C GLU A 50 34.34 12.77 26.71
N THR A 51 34.57 13.87 25.99
CA THR A 51 35.86 14.15 25.32
C THR A 51 36.65 15.32 25.93
N ASN A 52 36.04 16.09 26.83
CA ASN A 52 36.55 17.37 27.36
C ASN A 52 36.94 18.39 26.28
N GLN A 53 36.40 18.27 25.06
CA GLN A 53 36.63 19.21 23.97
C GLN A 53 35.55 20.29 23.95
N SER A 54 35.93 21.51 23.56
CA SER A 54 34.96 22.57 23.28
C SER A 54 34.17 22.22 22.02
N VAL A 55 32.85 22.20 22.12
CA VAL A 55 31.91 21.97 21.03
C VAL A 55 30.96 23.15 20.90
N LYS A 56 30.39 23.35 19.72
CA LYS A 56 29.28 24.27 19.51
C LYS A 56 27.97 23.50 19.65
N ARG A 57 27.04 23.97 20.46
CA ARG A 57 25.71 23.35 20.61
C ARG A 57 24.67 24.18 19.86
N LEU A 58 23.91 23.54 18.98
CA LEU A 58 22.66 24.07 18.45
C LEU A 58 21.51 23.43 19.23
N SER A 59 20.78 24.25 19.97
CA SER A 59 19.55 23.85 20.65
C SER A 59 18.35 24.28 19.80
N ILE A 60 17.45 23.34 19.53
CA ILE A 60 16.17 23.57 18.84
C ILE A 60 15.07 23.29 19.85
N ALA A 61 14.31 24.32 20.20
CA ALA A 61 13.28 24.27 21.23
C ALA A 61 11.88 24.46 20.62
N GLY A 62 10.97 23.59 21.02
CA GLY A 62 9.53 23.73 20.90
C GLY A 62 8.89 23.99 22.26
N SER A 63 7.58 23.81 22.34
CA SER A 63 6.78 23.98 23.56
C SER A 63 7.01 22.84 24.57
N LEU A 64 7.18 21.62 24.06
CA LEU A 64 7.33 20.38 24.81
C LEU A 64 8.65 19.66 24.47
N LEU A 65 9.27 19.94 23.33
CA LEU A 65 10.47 19.25 22.84
C LEU A 65 11.72 20.16 22.87
N LEU A 66 12.87 19.57 23.22
CA LEU A 66 14.18 20.20 23.11
C LEU A 66 15.16 19.22 22.45
N VAL A 67 15.76 19.64 21.33
CA VAL A 67 16.79 18.88 20.60
C VAL A 67 18.11 19.64 20.70
N ASP A 68 19.10 19.05 21.36
CA ASP A 68 20.46 19.58 21.42
C ASP A 68 21.37 18.82 20.46
N ILE A 69 22.08 19.55 19.60
CA ILE A 69 23.02 19.00 18.62
C ILE A 69 24.40 19.60 18.86
N ASP A 70 25.35 18.78 19.26
CA ASP A 70 26.74 19.18 19.48
C ASP A 70 27.57 18.99 18.20
N PHE A 71 28.38 20.00 17.90
CA PHE A 71 29.19 20.12 16.71
C PHE A 71 30.66 20.28 17.07
N LYS A 72 31.53 19.45 16.50
CA LYS A 72 32.99 19.61 16.58
C LYS A 72 33.48 20.79 15.73
N ASP A 73 32.86 20.95 14.56
CA ASP A 73 33.06 22.04 13.62
C ASP A 73 31.72 22.42 12.98
N GLN A 74 31.68 23.35 12.03
CA GLN A 74 30.42 23.85 11.46
C GLN A 74 29.53 22.78 10.79
N ASN A 75 30.08 21.60 10.45
CA ASN A 75 29.40 20.56 9.67
C ASN A 75 29.42 19.17 10.32
N THR A 76 30.24 18.95 11.35
CA THR A 76 30.47 17.63 11.95
C THR A 76 29.77 17.50 13.29
N VAL A 77 28.72 16.67 13.33
CA VAL A 77 27.94 16.38 14.54
C VAL A 77 28.60 15.30 15.40
N THR A 78 28.76 15.57 16.70
CA THR A 78 29.33 14.62 17.68
C THR A 78 28.26 13.96 18.53
N LYS A 79 27.24 14.71 18.93
CA LYS A 79 26.16 14.25 19.83
C LYS A 79 24.83 14.87 19.45
N VAL A 80 23.77 14.10 19.65
CA VAL A 80 22.38 14.58 19.63
C VAL A 80 21.75 14.13 20.94
N SER A 81 21.07 15.03 21.63
CA SER A 81 20.31 14.75 22.84
C SER A 81 18.87 15.22 22.66
N LEU A 82 17.91 14.47 23.17
CA LEU A 82 16.49 14.80 23.09
C LEU A 82 15.88 14.83 24.48
N ALA A 83 15.20 15.93 24.81
CA ALA A 83 14.41 16.06 26.01
C ALA A 83 12.95 16.37 25.66
N SER A 84 12.02 15.80 26.42
CA SER A 84 10.59 16.10 26.32
C SER A 84 10.02 16.46 27.68
N GLY A 85 9.33 17.59 27.78
CA GLY A 85 8.91 18.21 29.04
C GLY A 85 7.94 17.38 29.88
N ASN A 86 7.24 16.42 29.29
CA ASN A 86 6.27 15.57 29.97
C ASN A 86 6.70 14.10 30.08
N HIS A 87 7.85 13.70 29.53
CA HIS A 87 8.32 12.32 29.63
C HIS A 87 9.34 12.18 30.76
N SER A 88 8.98 11.41 31.80
CA SER A 88 9.94 11.08 32.86
C SER A 88 10.95 10.06 32.35
N THR A 89 12.24 10.44 32.35
CA THR A 89 13.35 9.56 31.94
C THR A 89 13.62 8.43 32.94
N SER A 90 12.99 8.45 34.11
CA SER A 90 13.23 7.52 35.23
C SER A 90 12.48 6.18 35.12
N ALA A 91 11.44 6.08 34.27
CA ALA A 91 10.50 4.96 34.28
C ALA A 91 10.93 3.73 33.46
N VAL A 92 11.96 3.84 32.60
CA VAL A 92 12.17 2.90 31.48
C VAL A 92 13.19 1.77 31.77
N SER A 93 13.91 1.81 32.90
CA SER A 93 15.02 0.88 33.20
C SER A 93 14.63 -0.59 33.43
N THR A 94 13.37 -0.98 33.25
CA THR A 94 12.88 -2.36 33.47
C THR A 94 12.05 -2.95 32.31
N ALA A 95 11.92 -2.26 31.18
CA ALA A 95 10.95 -2.60 30.14
C ALA A 95 11.38 -3.68 29.12
N SER A 96 12.53 -4.36 29.30
CA SER A 96 13.03 -5.30 28.29
C SER A 96 12.43 -6.71 28.31
N SER A 97 11.44 -7.02 29.16
CA SER A 97 10.86 -8.38 29.18
C SER A 97 9.49 -8.58 29.89
N HIS A 98 8.78 -7.53 30.34
CA HIS A 98 7.57 -7.70 31.18
C HIS A 98 6.35 -6.81 30.83
N SER A 99 6.19 -6.32 29.59
CA SER A 99 5.06 -5.40 29.27
C SER A 99 3.70 -6.11 29.10
N GLU A 100 3.67 -7.41 28.83
CA GLU A 100 2.42 -8.07 28.42
C GLU A 100 1.35 -8.16 29.52
N GLU A 101 1.76 -8.40 30.78
CA GLU A 101 0.83 -8.58 31.90
C GLU A 101 0.32 -7.27 32.49
N LYS A 102 0.98 -6.15 32.20
CA LYS A 102 0.62 -4.83 32.76
C LYS A 102 -0.27 -3.99 31.83
N SER A 103 -0.32 -4.32 30.53
CA SER A 103 -1.08 -3.54 29.55
C SER A 103 -2.57 -3.84 29.52
N VAL A 104 -3.01 -4.97 30.11
CA VAL A 104 -4.42 -5.40 30.16
C VAL A 104 -4.87 -5.55 31.61
N ILE A 105 -5.91 -4.80 32.01
CA ILE A 105 -6.52 -4.88 33.35
C ILE A 105 -7.35 -6.15 33.49
N SER A 106 -8.18 -6.46 32.49
CA SER A 106 -9.09 -7.58 32.54
C SER A 106 -9.56 -7.99 31.14
N THR A 107 -9.78 -9.29 30.94
CA THR A 107 -10.49 -9.83 29.78
C THR A 107 -11.71 -10.59 30.29
N THR A 108 -12.90 -10.14 29.91
CA THR A 108 -14.18 -10.72 30.35
C THR A 108 -15.06 -11.03 29.14
N LYS A 109 -15.59 -12.25 29.07
CA LYS A 109 -16.57 -12.60 28.06
C LYS A 109 -17.96 -12.23 28.56
N ILE A 110 -18.65 -11.35 27.83
CA ILE A 110 -20.03 -10.95 28.11
C ILE A 110 -20.85 -11.35 26.88
N ASP A 111 -21.81 -12.26 27.08
CA ASP A 111 -22.56 -12.90 25.99
C ASP A 111 -21.63 -13.56 24.95
N ASN A 112 -21.63 -13.05 23.71
CA ASN A 112 -20.76 -13.51 22.63
C ASN A 112 -19.56 -12.58 22.35
N THR A 113 -19.44 -11.47 23.08
CA THR A 113 -18.40 -10.47 22.87
C THR A 113 -17.34 -10.55 23.97
N THR A 114 -16.07 -10.59 23.56
CA THR A 114 -14.94 -10.54 24.49
C THR A 114 -14.57 -9.10 24.77
N VAL A 115 -14.75 -8.64 26.01
CA VAL A 115 -14.39 -7.29 26.43
C VAL A 115 -12.99 -7.29 27.02
N VAL A 116 -12.09 -6.49 26.45
CA VAL A 116 -10.70 -6.34 26.91
C VAL A 116 -10.52 -4.92 27.43
N ARG A 117 -10.06 -4.79 28.67
CA ARG A 117 -9.84 -3.49 29.32
C ARG A 117 -8.35 -3.12 29.30
N VAL A 118 -7.99 -2.07 28.57
CA VAL A 118 -6.61 -1.56 28.47
C VAL A 118 -6.25 -0.81 29.75
N ASN A 119 -5.02 -1.02 30.23
CA ASN A 119 -4.50 -0.31 31.38
C ASN A 119 -3.81 1.00 30.96
N PHE A 120 -4.41 2.15 31.24
CA PHE A 120 -3.76 3.46 31.14
C PHE A 120 -3.41 4.08 32.51
N LEU A 121 -3.63 3.36 33.62
CA LEU A 121 -3.40 3.87 34.97
C LEU A 121 -1.91 3.89 35.31
N ASP A 122 -1.15 2.90 34.83
CA ASP A 122 0.29 2.88 34.92
C ASP A 122 0.88 3.77 33.81
N GLU A 123 1.84 4.65 34.16
CA GLU A 123 2.54 5.49 33.19
C GLU A 123 3.02 4.62 32.02
N ASN A 124 2.75 5.08 30.79
CA ASN A 124 3.13 4.32 29.61
C ASN A 124 4.66 4.25 29.55
N VAL A 125 5.20 3.07 29.85
CA VAL A 125 6.65 2.86 29.98
C VAL A 125 7.34 2.92 28.62
N LEU A 126 6.59 2.73 27.53
CA LEU A 126 7.08 2.71 26.16
C LEU A 126 6.64 3.99 25.43
N SER A 127 7.62 4.76 24.99
CA SER A 127 7.44 5.94 24.15
C SER A 127 8.47 5.92 23.04
N PHE A 128 8.08 6.22 21.81
CA PHE A 128 9.02 6.22 20.68
C PHE A 128 10.19 7.20 20.89
N LEU A 129 10.06 8.22 21.75
CA LEU A 129 11.15 9.13 22.10
C LEU A 129 12.16 8.52 23.09
N ASN A 130 11.71 7.63 23.97
CA ASN A 130 12.49 7.15 25.12
C ASN A 130 12.77 5.64 25.12
N VAL A 131 12.33 4.89 24.10
CA VAL A 131 12.75 3.49 23.93
C VAL A 131 14.27 3.45 23.91
N ARG A 132 14.87 2.65 24.81
CA ARG A 132 16.32 2.43 24.87
C ARG A 132 16.67 1.12 24.18
N GLY A 133 17.72 1.15 23.36
CA GLY A 133 18.30 -0.05 22.77
C GLY A 133 19.40 -0.64 23.66
N GLU A 134 20.34 -1.38 23.07
CA GLU A 134 21.59 -1.77 23.73
C GLU A 134 22.47 -0.53 23.99
N GLY A 135 22.23 0.16 25.11
CA GLY A 135 22.97 1.34 25.55
C GLY A 135 22.13 2.32 26.37
N ASP A 136 22.79 3.29 27.00
CA ASP A 136 22.12 4.29 27.84
C ASP A 136 21.36 5.38 27.04
N ARG A 137 21.57 5.46 25.72
CA ARG A 137 20.95 6.46 24.83
C ARG A 137 19.63 5.95 24.24
N SER A 138 18.69 6.86 24.02
CA SER A 138 17.42 6.50 23.37
C SER A 138 17.64 6.14 21.89
N VAL A 139 16.78 5.27 21.36
CA VAL A 139 16.73 4.92 19.93
C VAL A 139 16.46 6.17 19.09
N ALA A 140 15.63 7.11 19.59
CA ALA A 140 15.33 8.36 18.89
C ALA A 140 16.58 9.23 18.72
N GLU A 141 17.37 9.43 19.79
CA GLU A 141 18.65 10.17 19.72
C GLU A 141 19.64 9.49 18.77
N LYS A 142 19.68 8.16 18.78
CA LYS A 142 20.53 7.38 17.86
C LYS A 142 20.12 7.63 16.40
N ILE A 143 18.82 7.54 16.09
CA ILE A 143 18.30 7.80 14.74
C ILE A 143 18.60 9.24 14.28
N LEU A 144 18.34 10.24 15.13
CA LEU A 144 18.62 11.64 14.80
C LEU A 144 20.11 11.88 14.56
N LYS A 145 20.98 11.30 15.39
CA LYS A 145 22.42 11.35 15.19
C LYS A 145 22.83 10.68 13.88
N GLU A 146 22.34 9.49 13.59
CA GLU A 146 22.68 8.75 12.37
C GLU A 146 22.26 9.46 11.08
N ASN A 147 21.18 10.25 11.13
CA ASN A 147 20.77 11.10 10.02
C ASN A 147 21.76 12.25 9.74
N LEU A 148 22.57 12.64 10.73
CA LEU A 148 23.50 13.76 10.67
C LEU A 148 24.98 13.36 10.56
N ILE A 149 25.31 12.06 10.54
CA ILE A 149 26.71 11.57 10.37
C ILE A 149 27.21 11.79 8.93
N GLY A 150 26.30 11.80 7.95
CA GLY A 150 26.64 11.95 6.54
C GLY A 150 26.99 13.40 6.15
N PRO A 151 27.43 13.62 4.90
CA PRO A 151 27.68 14.97 4.38
C PRO A 151 26.39 15.77 4.13
N ARG A 152 25.23 15.10 4.15
CA ARG A 152 23.89 15.66 3.87
C ARG A 152 22.97 15.40 5.05
N LEU A 153 21.90 16.20 5.15
CA LEU A 153 20.92 16.13 6.24
C LEU A 153 20.10 14.81 6.25
N GLY A 154 20.02 14.10 5.12
CA GLY A 154 19.34 12.80 5.06
C GLY A 154 17.88 12.92 5.52
N HIS A 155 17.43 12.00 6.38
CA HIS A 155 16.07 12.02 6.94
C HIS A 155 15.90 12.98 8.14
N PHE A 156 16.92 13.73 8.54
CA PHE A 156 16.82 14.65 9.69
C PHE A 156 15.69 15.69 9.52
N PRO A 157 15.52 16.38 8.37
CA PRO A 157 14.44 17.36 8.21
C PRO A 157 13.06 16.71 8.30
N LEU A 158 12.91 15.49 7.80
CA LEU A 158 11.66 14.74 7.85
C LEU A 158 11.27 14.42 9.30
N ASN A 159 12.23 13.95 10.11
CA ASN A 159 12.02 13.71 11.54
C ASN A 159 11.80 15.01 12.33
N LEU A 160 12.49 16.10 11.97
CA LEU A 160 12.29 17.41 12.60
C LEU A 160 10.88 17.96 12.32
N LYS A 161 10.39 17.87 11.08
CA LYS A 161 9.01 18.25 10.71
C LYS A 161 7.98 17.42 11.46
N TYR A 162 8.22 16.11 11.61
CA TYR A 162 7.35 15.22 12.38
C TYR A 162 7.24 15.65 13.85
N LEU A 163 8.40 15.84 14.51
CA LEU A 163 8.45 16.30 15.91
C LEU A 163 7.83 17.70 16.08
N ALA A 164 8.13 18.62 15.16
CA ALA A 164 7.59 19.97 15.18
C ALA A 164 6.07 19.99 15.02
N ASN A 165 5.49 19.12 14.18
CA ASN A 165 4.05 19.01 14.03
C ASN A 165 3.38 18.53 15.32
N LEU A 166 3.94 17.52 15.98
CA LEU A 166 3.43 17.05 17.27
C LEU A 166 3.47 18.14 18.33
N ASP A 167 4.58 18.86 18.43
CA ASP A 167 4.75 19.97 19.38
C ASP A 167 3.79 21.14 19.08
N ARG A 168 3.78 21.59 17.83
CA ARG A 168 3.00 22.74 17.38
C ARG A 168 1.50 22.50 17.47
N LEU A 169 1.03 21.29 17.18
CA LEU A 169 -0.40 20.96 17.20
C LEU A 169 -0.87 20.54 18.60
N SER A 170 0.05 20.30 19.54
CA SER A 170 -0.30 19.97 20.92
C SER A 170 -1.04 21.14 21.58
N PRO A 171 -2.14 20.88 22.30
CA PRO A 171 -2.76 21.90 23.11
C PRO A 171 -1.84 22.31 24.28
N PRO A 172 -1.96 23.52 24.84
CA PRO A 172 -1.02 24.04 25.85
C PRO A 172 -0.81 23.15 27.08
N GLU A 173 -1.81 22.35 27.44
CA GLU A 173 -1.78 21.45 28.60
C GLU A 173 -1.83 19.96 28.21
N GLY A 174 -2.01 19.64 26.92
CA GLY A 174 -2.13 18.26 26.43
C GLY A 174 -0.96 17.90 25.52
N ASP A 175 -0.57 16.64 25.53
CA ASP A 175 0.64 16.17 24.87
C ASP A 175 0.32 15.16 23.77
N LEU A 176 0.46 15.56 22.51
CA LEU A 176 0.18 14.67 21.38
C LEU A 176 1.22 13.54 21.24
N VAL A 177 2.43 13.69 21.78
CA VAL A 177 3.42 12.62 21.81
C VAL A 177 2.91 11.50 22.73
N LEU A 178 2.55 11.84 23.97
CA LEU A 178 2.00 10.88 24.92
C LEU A 178 0.66 10.29 24.45
N TYR A 179 -0.18 11.10 23.80
CA TYR A 179 -1.44 10.61 23.24
C TYR A 179 -1.18 9.60 22.10
N LEU A 180 -0.19 9.85 21.25
CA LEU A 180 0.21 8.90 20.21
C LEU A 180 0.79 7.60 20.81
N ASP A 181 1.57 7.70 21.89
CA ASP A 181 2.03 6.53 22.64
C ASP A 181 0.86 5.73 23.26
N ASN A 182 -0.19 6.40 23.73
CA ASN A 182 -1.41 5.74 24.22
C ASN A 182 -2.20 5.07 23.08
N ILE A 183 -2.24 5.68 21.88
CA ILE A 183 -2.74 5.01 20.66
C ILE A 183 -1.91 3.76 20.36
N ALA A 184 -0.59 3.87 20.42
CA ALA A 184 0.32 2.74 20.19
C ALA A 184 0.02 1.59 21.16
N LYS A 185 -0.09 1.88 22.46
CA LYS A 185 -0.46 0.89 23.49
C LYS A 185 -1.82 0.23 23.22
N TYR A 186 -2.81 1.02 22.79
CA TYR A 186 -4.13 0.49 22.44
C TYR A 186 -4.05 -0.51 21.27
N LEU A 187 -3.33 -0.16 20.20
CA LEU A 187 -3.14 -1.03 19.04
C LEU A 187 -2.30 -2.28 19.39
N GLU A 188 -1.29 -2.13 20.24
CA GLU A 188 -0.47 -3.23 20.75
C GLU A 188 -1.32 -4.25 21.51
N VAL A 189 -2.22 -3.80 22.39
CA VAL A 189 -3.12 -4.71 23.11
C VAL A 189 -3.99 -5.51 22.14
N ILE A 190 -4.50 -4.90 21.07
CA ILE A 190 -5.29 -5.62 20.07
C ILE A 190 -4.44 -6.71 19.41
N HIS A 191 -3.25 -6.35 18.92
CA HIS A 191 -2.33 -7.30 18.30
C HIS A 191 -1.92 -8.44 19.24
N MET A 192 -1.73 -8.14 20.53
CA MET A 192 -1.47 -9.16 21.55
C MET A 192 -2.64 -10.14 21.72
N GLN A 193 -3.89 -9.66 21.69
CA GLN A 193 -5.05 -10.56 21.75
C GLN A 193 -5.13 -11.45 20.51
N GLU A 194 -4.80 -10.93 19.32
CA GLU A 194 -4.71 -11.76 18.12
C GLU A 194 -3.63 -12.84 18.24
N CYS A 195 -2.45 -12.50 18.76
CA CYS A 195 -1.38 -13.46 19.02
C CYS A 195 -1.80 -14.54 20.04
N LYS A 196 -2.62 -14.19 21.03
CA LYS A 196 -3.16 -15.15 22.01
C LYS A 196 -4.21 -16.09 21.40
N LEU A 197 -4.99 -15.60 20.43
CA LEU A 197 -5.94 -16.43 19.67
C LEU A 197 -5.20 -17.40 18.73
N ASN A 198 -4.15 -16.91 18.06
CA ASN A 198 -3.38 -17.66 17.07
C ASN A 198 -1.89 -17.78 17.43
N PRO A 199 -1.54 -18.51 18.52
CA PRO A 199 -0.17 -18.60 19.01
C PRO A 199 0.78 -19.34 18.07
N ASP A 200 0.27 -20.14 17.14
CA ASP A 200 1.07 -20.93 16.20
C ASP A 200 1.24 -20.23 14.85
N ASP A 201 0.55 -19.11 14.62
CA ASP A 201 0.61 -18.36 13.36
C ASP A 201 1.70 -17.29 13.40
N ASP A 202 2.84 -17.58 12.77
CA ASP A 202 3.95 -16.65 12.64
C ASP A 202 3.61 -15.45 11.73
N GLY A 203 2.64 -15.57 10.83
CA GLY A 203 2.08 -14.48 10.04
C GLY A 203 1.38 -13.45 10.92
N VAL A 204 0.62 -13.91 11.93
CA VAL A 204 -0.03 -13.02 12.90
C VAL A 204 1.04 -12.34 13.76
N LYS A 205 1.97 -13.08 14.35
CA LYS A 205 3.07 -12.51 15.18
C LYS A 205 3.96 -11.51 14.46
N SER A 206 4.17 -11.71 13.16
CA SER A 206 4.96 -10.80 12.32
C SER A 206 4.17 -9.61 11.77
N GLY A 207 2.85 -9.58 11.99
CA GLY A 207 1.96 -8.52 11.53
C GLY A 207 1.46 -8.66 10.09
N GLN A 208 1.78 -9.75 9.39
CA GLN A 208 1.45 -9.91 7.97
C GLN A 208 0.00 -10.32 7.74
N THR A 209 -0.58 -11.12 8.63
CA THR A 209 -1.98 -11.57 8.57
C THR A 209 -2.85 -10.98 9.68
N SER A 210 -2.25 -10.27 10.64
CA SER A 210 -2.93 -9.55 11.75
C SER A 210 -3.81 -8.42 11.23
N LEU A 211 -4.92 -8.08 11.91
CA LEU A 211 -5.81 -6.98 11.49
C LEU A 211 -5.12 -5.61 11.47
N LEU A 212 -4.22 -5.35 12.42
CA LEU A 212 -3.58 -4.04 12.61
C LEU A 212 -2.10 -4.02 12.23
N GLY A 213 -1.53 -5.18 11.92
CA GLY A 213 -0.09 -5.34 11.75
C GLY A 213 0.66 -5.28 13.08
N LYS A 214 1.99 -5.32 12.99
CA LYS A 214 2.88 -5.30 14.14
C LYS A 214 3.31 -3.87 14.45
N LEU A 215 3.13 -3.46 15.71
CA LEU A 215 3.59 -2.16 16.19
C LEU A 215 5.12 -2.09 16.26
N LEU A 216 5.68 -0.98 15.79
CA LEU A 216 7.10 -0.64 15.90
C LEU A 216 7.26 0.79 16.43
N TYR A 217 8.09 0.96 17.46
CA TYR A 217 8.49 2.26 17.98
C TYR A 217 9.78 2.70 17.28
N ASN A 218 9.64 3.64 16.34
CA ASN A 218 10.64 4.06 15.34
C ASN A 218 10.95 2.99 14.29
N ASP A 219 11.26 3.46 13.07
CA ASP A 219 11.81 2.64 11.99
C ASP A 219 13.33 2.84 11.96
N VAL A 220 14.05 1.89 12.55
CA VAL A 220 15.52 1.93 12.63
C VAL A 220 16.15 1.73 11.25
N ASP A 221 15.53 0.91 10.39
CA ASP A 221 16.05 0.60 9.06
C ASP A 221 15.96 1.82 8.13
N SER A 222 14.81 2.51 8.14
CA SER A 222 14.60 3.75 7.38
C SER A 222 15.11 5.00 8.09
N ARG A 223 15.55 4.89 9.35
CA ARG A 223 15.98 6.00 10.23
C ARG A 223 14.92 7.08 10.42
N GLN A 224 13.68 6.65 10.66
CA GLN A 224 12.54 7.53 10.85
C GLN A 224 11.97 7.41 12.27
N LEU A 225 11.57 8.54 12.84
CA LEU A 225 10.93 8.59 14.15
C LEU A 225 9.41 8.45 14.04
N GLY A 226 8.81 7.89 15.10
CA GLY A 226 7.36 7.83 15.27
C GLY A 226 6.84 6.44 15.61
N VAL A 227 5.52 6.28 15.50
CA VAL A 227 4.81 5.01 15.69
C VAL A 227 4.45 4.42 14.33
N PHE A 228 4.88 3.19 14.09
CA PHE A 228 4.70 2.50 12.81
C PHE A 228 3.93 1.19 13.00
N LEU A 229 3.18 0.81 11.96
CA LEU A 229 2.57 -0.51 11.82
C LEU A 229 3.23 -1.22 10.65
N GLN A 230 3.96 -2.29 10.91
CA GLN A 230 4.46 -3.19 9.88
C GLN A 230 3.37 -4.19 9.54
N PHE A 231 2.85 -4.13 8.32
CA PHE A 231 1.67 -4.89 7.93
C PHE A 231 1.91 -5.83 6.76
N TRP A 232 3.00 -5.67 6.01
CA TRP A 232 3.36 -6.60 4.93
C TRP A 232 4.87 -6.67 4.73
N LYS A 233 5.35 -7.83 4.29
CA LYS A 233 6.72 -8.02 3.81
C LYS A 233 6.66 -9.01 2.66
N THR A 234 7.12 -8.61 1.49
CA THR A 234 7.05 -9.48 0.31
C THR A 234 7.93 -10.69 0.52
N HIS A 235 7.38 -11.86 0.23
CA HIS A 235 8.10 -13.13 0.32
C HIS A 235 8.75 -13.44 -1.02
N ASN A 236 10.04 -13.76 -0.99
CA ASN A 236 10.66 -14.46 -2.11
C ASN A 236 11.45 -15.65 -1.55
N LYS A 237 10.76 -16.79 -1.44
CA LYS A 237 11.32 -18.01 -0.86
C LYS A 237 12.23 -18.78 -1.82
N PHE A 238 12.42 -18.30 -3.05
CA PHE A 238 13.32 -18.92 -4.01
C PHE A 238 14.81 -18.70 -3.65
N PRO A 239 15.69 -19.67 -3.97
CA PRO A 239 17.12 -19.57 -3.73
C PRO A 239 17.73 -18.34 -4.42
N GLU A 240 18.76 -17.75 -3.81
CA GLU A 240 19.44 -16.55 -4.33
C GLU A 240 19.93 -16.65 -5.77
N SER A 241 20.20 -17.87 -6.27
CA SER A 241 20.62 -18.13 -7.65
C SER A 241 19.53 -17.89 -8.70
N GLU A 242 18.25 -17.92 -8.31
CA GLU A 242 17.10 -17.65 -9.19
C GLU A 242 16.49 -16.25 -8.95
N ARG A 243 17.00 -15.52 -7.95
CA ARG A 243 16.61 -14.13 -7.68
C ARG A 243 17.25 -13.20 -8.71
N SER A 244 16.63 -13.04 -9.88
CA SER A 244 17.23 -12.14 -10.87
C SER A 244 16.91 -10.66 -10.63
N TYR A 245 15.80 -10.25 -9.99
CA TYR A 245 15.46 -8.81 -9.91
C TYR A 245 14.73 -8.27 -8.66
N PHE A 246 14.12 -9.11 -7.80
CA PHE A 246 13.25 -8.62 -6.71
C PHE A 246 13.89 -8.76 -5.33
N LYS A 247 14.22 -7.63 -4.69
CA LYS A 247 14.60 -7.60 -3.26
C LYS A 247 13.33 -7.60 -2.41
N PRO A 248 13.26 -8.38 -1.31
CA PRO A 248 12.16 -8.30 -0.37
C PRO A 248 11.95 -6.86 0.11
N LYS A 249 10.69 -6.41 0.07
CA LYS A 249 10.27 -5.08 0.49
C LYS A 249 9.42 -5.23 1.74
N THR A 250 9.69 -4.38 2.74
CA THR A 250 8.84 -4.26 3.92
C THR A 250 7.93 -3.06 3.74
N TYR A 251 6.63 -3.24 3.99
CA TYR A 251 5.63 -2.19 3.95
C TYR A 251 5.24 -1.82 5.38
N VAL A 252 5.39 -0.54 5.68
CA VAL A 252 5.09 0.04 6.99
C VAL A 252 4.25 1.29 6.79
N GLY A 253 3.31 1.52 7.70
CA GLY A 253 2.57 2.77 7.76
C GLY A 253 2.87 3.53 9.06
N ARG A 254 3.19 4.82 8.93
CA ARG A 254 3.50 5.73 10.04
C ARG A 254 2.27 6.50 10.46
N LEU A 255 1.96 6.49 11.75
CA LEU A 255 0.96 7.35 12.34
C LEU A 255 1.54 8.77 12.54
N SER A 256 0.93 9.74 11.88
CA SER A 256 1.37 11.14 11.87
C SER A 256 0.20 12.06 12.24
N VAL A 257 0.48 13.10 13.02
CA VAL A 257 -0.51 14.14 13.32
C VAL A 257 -0.32 15.29 12.35
N ILE A 258 -1.37 15.62 11.61
CA ILE A 258 -1.37 16.68 10.61
C ILE A 258 -2.40 17.76 10.97
N GLU A 259 -2.18 18.97 10.47
CA GLU A 259 -3.13 20.07 10.61
C GLU A 259 -4.37 19.78 9.76
N SER A 260 -5.55 20.00 10.32
CA SER A 260 -6.82 19.68 9.67
C SER A 260 -7.73 20.89 9.62
N ALA A 261 -8.60 20.95 8.62
CA ALA A 261 -9.73 21.87 8.62
C ALA A 261 -10.82 21.42 9.61
N ASN A 262 -10.93 20.10 9.82
CA ASN A 262 -11.94 19.49 10.69
C ASN A 262 -11.54 19.59 12.17
N PRO A 263 -12.51 19.69 13.09
CA PRO A 263 -12.21 19.71 14.52
C PRO A 263 -11.49 18.42 14.93
N ALA A 264 -10.49 18.56 15.80
CA ALA A 264 -9.79 17.43 16.38
C ALA A 264 -10.76 16.48 17.10
N ARG A 265 -10.49 15.18 17.05
CA ARG A 265 -11.32 14.13 17.64
C ARG A 265 -10.53 13.29 18.62
N ASP A 266 -11.22 12.71 19.59
CA ASP A 266 -10.65 11.70 20.49
C ASP A 266 -10.76 10.31 19.86
N TYR A 267 -9.77 10.01 19.02
CA TYR A 267 -9.62 8.73 18.31
C TYR A 267 -9.70 7.49 19.22
N LEU A 268 -9.18 7.56 20.45
CA LEU A 268 -9.23 6.43 21.39
C LEU A 268 -10.65 6.24 21.93
N LYS A 269 -11.32 7.32 22.34
CA LYS A 269 -12.70 7.26 22.84
C LYS A 269 -13.66 6.81 21.74
N GLU A 270 -13.47 7.24 20.50
CA GLU A 270 -14.25 6.78 19.36
C GLU A 270 -14.05 5.30 19.07
N ALA A 271 -12.80 4.80 19.17
CA ALA A 271 -12.49 3.40 18.94
C ALA A 271 -13.22 2.43 19.89
N THR A 272 -13.56 2.86 21.11
CA THR A 272 -14.34 2.03 22.07
C THR A 272 -15.78 1.75 21.64
N LYS A 273 -16.32 2.53 20.68
CA LYS A 273 -17.70 2.40 20.21
C LYS A 273 -17.86 1.26 19.21
N ALA A 274 -16.80 0.90 18.50
CA ALA A 274 -16.83 -0.10 17.45
C ALA A 274 -16.26 -1.44 17.91
N LEU A 275 -16.71 -2.52 17.27
CA LEU A 275 -16.24 -3.87 17.51
C LEU A 275 -15.01 -4.16 16.67
N TRP A 276 -14.12 -4.97 17.22
CA TRP A 276 -12.96 -5.53 16.56
C TRP A 276 -13.25 -7.00 16.30
N GLU A 277 -12.92 -7.49 15.11
CA GLU A 277 -13.35 -8.81 14.69
C GLU A 277 -12.16 -9.66 14.24
N PRO A 278 -11.27 -10.08 15.16
CA PRO A 278 -10.15 -10.96 14.81
C PRO A 278 -10.63 -12.35 14.38
N LYS A 279 -9.84 -13.00 13.51
CA LYS A 279 -10.07 -14.39 13.12
C LYS A 279 -9.49 -15.35 14.15
N ASP A 280 -10.22 -16.42 14.46
CA ASP A 280 -9.70 -17.56 15.21
C ASP A 280 -8.88 -18.51 14.32
N LYS A 281 -8.37 -19.59 14.91
CA LYS A 281 -7.57 -20.62 14.21
C LYS A 281 -8.35 -21.33 13.09
N ASP A 282 -9.68 -21.35 13.21
CA ASP A 282 -10.59 -21.98 12.26
C ASP A 282 -11.07 -20.98 11.18
N GLY A 283 -10.62 -19.73 11.23
CA GLY A 283 -10.96 -18.67 10.29
C GLY A 283 -12.28 -17.95 10.58
N ASN A 284 -12.91 -18.19 11.72
CA ASN A 284 -14.14 -17.53 12.14
C ASN A 284 -13.86 -16.17 12.77
N PHE A 285 -14.72 -15.19 12.49
CA PHE A 285 -14.66 -13.87 13.10
C PHE A 285 -15.23 -13.89 14.52
N LEU A 286 -14.44 -13.44 15.50
CA LEU A 286 -14.86 -13.31 16.90
C LEU A 286 -15.09 -11.84 17.26
N GLU A 287 -16.12 -11.53 18.04
CA GLU A 287 -16.38 -10.15 18.45
C GLU A 287 -15.56 -9.76 19.68
N TYR A 288 -14.74 -8.72 19.54
CA TYR A 288 -13.94 -8.12 20.60
C TYR A 288 -14.32 -6.66 20.78
N LYS A 289 -14.45 -6.24 22.05
CA LYS A 289 -14.64 -4.83 22.41
C LYS A 289 -13.51 -4.37 23.30
N ILE A 290 -12.74 -3.40 22.84
CA ILE A 290 -11.64 -2.83 23.62
C ILE A 290 -12.16 -1.60 24.37
N THR A 291 -11.96 -1.58 25.69
CA THR A 291 -12.44 -0.54 26.60
C THR A 291 -11.33 -0.11 27.54
N PHE A 292 -11.53 0.99 28.25
CA PHE A 292 -10.63 1.50 29.28
C PHE A 292 -11.41 2.43 30.21
N ASP A 293 -10.78 2.83 31.32
CA ASP A 293 -11.38 3.77 32.26
C ASP A 293 -11.46 5.19 31.67
N ASP A 294 -12.62 5.83 31.86
CA ASP A 294 -12.90 7.14 31.31
C ASP A 294 -11.81 8.17 31.67
N ASP A 295 -11.38 8.91 30.64
CA ASP A 295 -10.38 9.99 30.66
C ASP A 295 -8.96 9.59 31.08
N LYS A 296 -8.69 8.32 31.39
CA LYS A 296 -7.33 7.83 31.74
C LYS A 296 -6.42 7.69 30.53
N HIS A 297 -6.99 7.56 29.34
CA HIS A 297 -6.25 7.56 28.08
C HIS A 297 -5.71 8.96 27.70
N LEU A 298 -6.19 10.02 28.36
CA LEU A 298 -5.75 11.38 28.13
C LEU A 298 -4.47 11.69 28.93
N PRO A 299 -3.43 12.28 28.31
CA PRO A 299 -2.22 12.68 29.00
C PRO A 299 -2.55 13.63 30.17
N LYS A 300 -2.24 13.22 31.40
CA LYS A 300 -2.54 13.97 32.64
C LYS A 300 -4.02 14.35 32.82
N GLY A 301 -4.94 13.63 32.15
CA GLY A 301 -6.38 13.93 32.17
C GLY A 301 -6.77 15.17 31.34
N VAL A 302 -5.88 15.69 30.51
CA VAL A 302 -6.12 16.88 29.69
C VAL A 302 -6.61 16.47 28.30
N PRO A 303 -7.73 17.02 27.82
CA PRO A 303 -8.26 16.70 26.50
C PRO A 303 -7.32 17.18 25.39
N VAL A 304 -7.08 16.30 24.41
CA VAL A 304 -6.29 16.60 23.20
C VAL A 304 -7.14 17.20 22.07
N SER A 305 -8.45 17.33 22.29
CA SER A 305 -9.42 17.90 21.36
C SER A 305 -10.39 18.84 22.08
N GLY A 306 -10.81 19.93 21.42
CA GLY A 306 -11.78 20.89 21.97
C GLY A 306 -11.88 22.18 21.16
N HIS A 307 -12.81 23.06 21.53
CA HIS A 307 -13.05 24.33 20.79
C HIS A 307 -11.87 25.31 20.81
N ASN A 308 -10.98 25.19 21.81
CA ASN A 308 -9.81 26.05 21.97
C ASN A 308 -8.50 25.37 21.53
N THR A 309 -8.55 24.14 21.01
CA THR A 309 -7.37 23.40 20.55
C THR A 309 -7.17 23.62 19.06
N ARG A 310 -5.93 23.47 18.57
CA ARG A 310 -5.70 23.46 17.12
C ARG A 310 -6.40 22.25 16.51
N ASN A 311 -6.91 22.44 15.31
CA ASN A 311 -7.53 21.37 14.54
C ASN A 311 -6.45 20.46 13.96
N TRP A 312 -6.53 19.18 14.29
CA TRP A 312 -5.59 18.17 13.83
C TRP A 312 -6.32 16.86 13.52
N SER A 313 -5.75 16.07 12.62
CA SER A 313 -6.25 14.73 12.28
C SER A 313 -5.11 13.72 12.27
N LEU A 314 -5.46 12.45 12.50
CA LEU A 314 -4.52 11.35 12.46
C LEU A 314 -4.40 10.85 11.02
N GLN A 315 -3.17 10.82 10.50
CA GLN A 315 -2.85 10.35 9.17
C GLN A 315 -2.02 9.05 9.25
N PHE A 316 -2.38 8.07 8.44
CA PHE A 316 -1.62 6.85 8.20
C PHE A 316 -0.84 6.99 6.88
N GLY A 317 0.45 7.31 6.99
CA GLY A 317 1.34 7.52 5.84
C GLY A 317 2.12 6.25 5.49
N LEU A 318 2.04 5.80 4.25
CA LEU A 318 2.73 4.62 3.76
C LEU A 318 4.18 4.93 3.37
N ASN A 319 5.10 3.99 3.63
CA ASN A 319 6.47 4.11 3.15
C ASN A 319 6.61 3.90 1.63
N GLN A 320 5.67 3.19 1.02
CA GLN A 320 5.55 3.00 -0.42
C GLN A 320 4.10 3.24 -0.85
N ALA A 321 3.91 3.97 -1.95
CA ALA A 321 2.59 4.18 -2.49
C ALA A 321 1.97 2.86 -2.98
N VAL A 322 0.68 2.68 -2.72
CA VAL A 322 -0.08 1.50 -3.16
C VAL A 322 -1.19 1.96 -4.10
N TYR A 323 -1.31 1.29 -5.24
CA TYR A 323 -2.36 1.57 -6.21
C TYR A 323 -3.65 0.92 -5.77
N LEU A 324 -4.68 1.73 -5.50
CA LEU A 324 -6.01 1.27 -5.12
C LEU A 324 -7.06 1.74 -6.14
N PRO A 325 -8.06 0.91 -6.48
CA PRO A 325 -9.24 1.36 -7.20
C PRO A 325 -9.94 2.48 -6.41
N ARG A 326 -10.40 3.53 -7.10
CA ARG A 326 -11.12 4.64 -6.47
C ARG A 326 -12.38 4.16 -5.76
N GLU A 327 -13.04 3.12 -6.26
CA GLU A 327 -14.21 2.50 -5.64
C GLU A 327 -13.93 1.97 -4.23
N ILE A 328 -12.73 1.42 -3.98
CA ILE A 328 -12.32 0.97 -2.64
C ILE A 328 -12.02 2.17 -1.74
N VAL A 329 -11.36 3.20 -2.28
CA VAL A 329 -11.05 4.42 -1.54
C VAL A 329 -12.34 5.09 -1.05
N ASP A 330 -13.34 5.18 -1.93
CA ASP A 330 -14.64 5.76 -1.62
C ASP A 330 -15.44 4.88 -0.65
N TYR A 331 -15.39 3.55 -0.82
CA TYR A 331 -16.08 2.60 0.08
C TYR A 331 -15.55 2.64 1.53
N LEU A 332 -14.24 2.83 1.71
CA LEU A 332 -13.62 2.86 3.03
C LEU A 332 -13.85 4.17 3.80
N ASP A 333 -14.37 5.21 3.14
CA ASP A 333 -14.83 6.48 3.74
C ASP A 333 -13.77 7.15 4.64
N PHE A 334 -12.59 7.42 4.07
CA PHE A 334 -11.53 8.19 4.72
C PHE A 334 -11.81 9.70 4.64
N ASP A 335 -11.39 10.46 5.66
CA ASP A 335 -11.61 11.91 5.72
C ASP A 335 -10.89 12.65 4.56
N ALA A 336 -9.71 12.15 4.16
CA ALA A 336 -8.93 12.64 3.03
C ALA A 336 -7.88 11.60 2.62
N VAL A 337 -7.46 11.64 1.35
CA VAL A 337 -6.43 10.76 0.79
C VAL A 337 -5.37 11.59 0.09
N GLU A 338 -4.10 11.26 0.34
CA GLU A 338 -2.95 11.89 -0.30
C GLU A 338 -2.41 10.97 -1.40
N GLU A 339 -2.26 11.52 -2.60
CA GLU A 339 -1.72 10.81 -3.76
C GLU A 339 -0.21 11.06 -3.87
N ALA A 340 0.55 10.07 -4.36
CA ALA A 340 1.98 10.24 -4.60
C ALA A 340 2.24 11.09 -5.86
N GLU A 341 3.10 12.11 -5.74
CA GLU A 341 3.42 13.05 -6.83
C GLU A 341 4.14 12.36 -8.02
N GLU A 342 5.09 11.45 -7.74
CA GLU A 342 5.85 10.70 -8.75
C GLU A 342 5.81 9.18 -8.49
N PRO A 343 4.74 8.48 -8.91
CA PRO A 343 4.56 7.07 -8.58
C PRO A 343 5.23 6.16 -9.64
N ALA A 344 5.83 5.05 -9.20
CA ALA A 344 6.74 4.23 -10.00
C ALA A 344 6.12 3.57 -11.26
N LEU A 345 4.82 3.28 -11.23
CA LEU A 345 4.08 2.58 -12.30
C LEU A 345 3.07 3.48 -13.04
N LYS A 346 3.29 4.80 -13.02
CA LYS A 346 2.38 5.80 -13.62
C LYS A 346 2.02 5.48 -15.07
N GLU A 347 3.00 5.02 -15.86
CA GLU A 347 2.80 4.70 -17.27
C GLU A 347 1.85 3.51 -17.46
N VAL A 348 2.01 2.46 -16.65
CA VAL A 348 1.22 1.23 -16.75
C VAL A 348 -0.23 1.52 -16.36
N PHE A 349 -0.45 2.08 -15.17
CA PHE A 349 -1.80 2.38 -14.70
C PHE A 349 -2.49 3.46 -15.55
N GLY A 350 -1.73 4.42 -16.12
CA GLY A 350 -2.28 5.38 -17.07
C GLY A 350 -2.67 4.76 -18.43
N LYS A 351 -2.06 3.63 -18.83
CA LYS A 351 -2.51 2.85 -19.99
C LYS A 351 -3.73 1.98 -19.65
N ILE A 352 -3.75 1.38 -18.46
CA ILE A 352 -4.92 0.64 -17.96
C ILE A 352 -6.15 1.55 -17.89
N GLU A 353 -6.02 2.76 -17.36
CA GLU A 353 -7.13 3.73 -17.29
C GLU A 353 -7.68 4.09 -18.68
N LYS A 354 -6.83 4.12 -19.71
CA LYS A 354 -7.23 4.46 -21.09
C LYS A 354 -7.83 3.29 -21.86
N PHE A 355 -7.30 2.09 -21.66
CA PHE A 355 -7.56 0.94 -22.53
C PHE A 355 -8.23 -0.24 -21.79
N GLY A 356 -8.37 -0.17 -20.47
CA GLY A 356 -8.88 -1.25 -19.61
C GLY A 356 -7.86 -2.39 -19.39
N SER A 357 -6.95 -2.61 -20.33
CA SER A 357 -5.92 -3.64 -20.24
C SER A 357 -4.57 -3.20 -20.82
N VAL A 358 -3.52 -3.86 -20.37
CA VAL A 358 -2.13 -3.62 -20.80
C VAL A 358 -1.46 -4.94 -21.13
N ASP A 359 -0.78 -4.94 -22.27
CA ASP A 359 0.05 -6.05 -22.71
C ASP A 359 1.52 -5.71 -22.48
N PHE A 360 2.25 -6.66 -21.91
CA PHE A 360 3.68 -6.60 -21.70
C PHE A 360 4.35 -7.54 -22.70
N ALA A 361 5.01 -6.95 -23.69
CA ALA A 361 5.81 -7.70 -24.65
C ALA A 361 7.22 -7.89 -24.09
N LEU A 362 7.66 -9.15 -23.99
CA LEU A 362 9.00 -9.56 -23.55
C LEU A 362 9.71 -10.22 -24.75
N GLU A 363 10.94 -9.79 -25.09
CA GLU A 363 11.66 -10.35 -26.25
C GLU A 363 11.93 -11.86 -26.14
N SER A 364 12.01 -12.40 -24.92
CA SER A 364 12.31 -13.80 -24.62
C SER A 364 11.38 -14.42 -23.57
N GLY A 365 10.07 -14.19 -23.71
CA GLY A 365 9.07 -14.71 -22.76
C GLY A 365 7.65 -14.79 -23.33
N PRO A 366 6.69 -15.30 -22.54
CA PRO A 366 5.27 -15.26 -22.92
C PRO A 366 4.78 -13.81 -22.98
N LEU A 367 3.81 -13.54 -23.86
CA LEU A 367 3.05 -12.30 -23.81
C LEU A 367 2.25 -12.27 -22.50
N VAL A 368 2.49 -11.28 -21.65
CA VAL A 368 1.74 -11.12 -20.39
C VAL A 368 0.69 -10.04 -20.59
N SER A 369 -0.57 -10.32 -20.31
CA SER A 369 -1.67 -9.37 -20.40
C SER A 369 -2.33 -9.20 -19.04
N LEU A 370 -2.52 -7.95 -18.61
CA LEU A 370 -3.25 -7.60 -17.40
C LEU A 370 -4.53 -6.85 -17.78
N ASP A 371 -5.67 -7.43 -17.40
CA ASP A 371 -6.98 -6.87 -17.66
C ASP A 371 -7.65 -6.42 -16.35
N LEU A 372 -7.88 -5.11 -16.22
CA LEU A 372 -8.55 -4.47 -15.09
C LEU A 372 -9.75 -3.64 -15.57
N SER A 373 -10.31 -3.95 -16.75
CA SER A 373 -11.34 -3.16 -17.44
C SER A 373 -12.63 -2.95 -16.64
N SER A 374 -12.90 -3.80 -15.64
CA SER A 374 -14.04 -3.68 -14.73
C SER A 374 -13.96 -2.47 -13.78
N TYR A 375 -12.82 -1.77 -13.68
CA TYR A 375 -12.59 -0.71 -12.68
C TYR A 375 -12.16 0.60 -13.31
N SER A 376 -12.70 1.70 -12.79
CA SER A 376 -12.66 3.01 -13.48
C SER A 376 -11.30 3.71 -13.42
N SER A 377 -10.63 3.68 -12.26
CA SER A 377 -9.37 4.39 -12.05
C SER A 377 -8.61 3.88 -10.84
N PHE A 378 -7.29 3.72 -10.99
CA PHE A 378 -6.38 3.36 -9.90
C PHE A 378 -5.61 4.59 -9.42
N VAL A 379 -5.65 4.83 -8.11
CA VAL A 379 -5.02 5.98 -7.47
C VAL A 379 -3.78 5.52 -6.69
N PRO A 380 -2.60 6.13 -6.89
CA PRO A 380 -1.39 5.82 -6.16
C PRO A 380 -1.41 6.49 -4.78
N VAL A 381 -1.97 5.83 -3.78
CA VAL A 381 -2.15 6.42 -2.45
C VAL A 381 -0.85 6.37 -1.66
N SER A 382 -0.42 7.52 -1.12
CA SER A 382 0.72 7.64 -0.20
C SER A 382 0.29 7.76 1.26
N ALA A 383 -0.87 8.35 1.55
CA ALA A 383 -1.37 8.48 2.93
C ALA A 383 -2.89 8.56 3.02
N PHE A 384 -3.44 8.11 4.16
CA PHE A 384 -4.86 8.18 4.47
C PHE A 384 -5.09 9.01 5.73
N THR A 385 -6.01 9.96 5.70
CA THR A 385 -6.50 10.62 6.92
C THR A 385 -7.60 9.78 7.52
N LEU A 386 -7.34 9.26 8.72
CA LEU A 386 -8.21 8.30 9.37
C LEU A 386 -9.43 8.98 9.96
N SER A 387 -10.62 8.45 9.63
CA SER A 387 -11.89 8.81 10.26
C SER A 387 -12.03 8.20 11.66
N SER A 388 -11.46 7.01 11.87
CA SER A 388 -11.38 6.30 13.16
C SER A 388 -10.16 5.38 13.22
N LEU A 389 -9.74 4.94 14.42
CA LEU A 389 -8.67 3.91 14.53
C LEU A 389 -9.10 2.57 13.94
N ASN A 390 -10.39 2.23 13.99
CA ASN A 390 -10.94 0.99 13.45
C ASN A 390 -10.93 0.96 11.92
N SER A 391 -10.77 2.11 11.26
CA SER A 391 -10.58 2.16 9.81
C SER A 391 -9.29 1.45 9.38
N ILE A 392 -8.28 1.35 10.27
CA ILE A 392 -7.02 0.63 9.99
C ILE A 392 -7.29 -0.86 9.75
N SER A 393 -8.15 -1.52 10.55
CA SER A 393 -8.40 -2.96 10.38
C SER A 393 -9.12 -3.31 9.07
N LYS A 394 -9.83 -2.35 8.46
CA LYS A 394 -10.43 -2.51 7.13
C LYS A 394 -9.45 -2.16 6.00
N LEU A 395 -8.58 -1.19 6.26
CA LEU A 395 -7.58 -0.71 5.31
C LEU A 395 -6.49 -1.75 5.02
N LEU A 396 -5.89 -2.33 6.06
CA LEU A 396 -4.71 -3.18 5.90
C LEU A 396 -4.96 -4.45 5.04
N PRO A 397 -6.08 -5.18 5.18
CA PRO A 397 -6.39 -6.30 4.29
C PRO A 397 -6.44 -5.89 2.81
N SER A 398 -7.07 -4.76 2.52
CA SER A 398 -7.14 -4.20 1.17
C SER A 398 -5.74 -3.86 0.65
N LEU A 399 -4.94 -3.14 1.45
CA LEU A 399 -3.58 -2.78 1.05
C LEU A 399 -2.74 -4.01 0.72
N ARG A 400 -2.81 -5.09 1.51
CA ARG A 400 -2.06 -6.32 1.26
C ARG A 400 -2.42 -6.97 -0.07
N ASN A 401 -3.71 -7.04 -0.38
CA ASN A 401 -4.21 -7.57 -1.65
C ASN A 401 -3.65 -6.77 -2.85
N PHE A 402 -3.68 -5.43 -2.79
CA PHE A 402 -3.19 -4.59 -3.88
C PHE A 402 -1.66 -4.44 -3.92
N ILE A 403 -0.95 -4.66 -2.82
CA ILE A 403 0.52 -4.79 -2.81
C ILE A 403 0.96 -6.01 -3.62
N LEU A 404 0.25 -7.14 -3.50
CA LEU A 404 0.52 -8.32 -4.31
C LEU A 404 0.31 -8.05 -5.79
N LEU A 405 -0.83 -7.46 -6.17
CA LEU A 405 -1.10 -7.05 -7.55
C LEU A 405 0.01 -6.12 -8.08
N THR A 406 0.38 -5.11 -7.29
CA THR A 406 1.44 -4.16 -7.65
C THR A 406 2.78 -4.88 -7.83
N SER A 407 3.09 -5.88 -6.98
CA SER A 407 4.31 -6.68 -7.06
C SER A 407 4.36 -7.53 -8.33
N TRP A 408 3.22 -8.10 -8.76
CA TRP A 408 3.12 -8.83 -10.04
C TRP A 408 3.40 -7.92 -11.23
N VAL A 409 2.84 -6.70 -11.23
CA VAL A 409 3.10 -5.72 -12.29
C VAL A 409 4.56 -5.27 -12.29
N GLU A 410 5.10 -4.95 -11.10
CA GLU A 410 6.51 -4.56 -10.98
C GLU A 410 7.47 -5.66 -11.46
N SER A 411 7.15 -6.94 -11.24
CA SER A 411 8.03 -8.05 -11.63
C SER A 411 8.15 -8.21 -13.14
N VAL A 412 7.09 -7.84 -13.88
CA VAL A 412 7.05 -7.84 -15.35
C VAL A 412 7.74 -6.60 -15.91
N VAL A 413 7.39 -5.41 -15.43
CA VAL A 413 7.89 -4.12 -15.96
C VAL A 413 9.39 -3.95 -15.75
N LYS A 414 9.95 -4.51 -14.67
CA LYS A 414 11.39 -4.40 -14.37
C LYS A 414 12.26 -5.35 -15.19
N GLN A 415 11.69 -6.21 -16.03
CA GLN A 415 12.48 -7.03 -16.94
C GLN A 415 13.19 -6.13 -17.95
N PRO A 416 14.47 -6.42 -18.28
CA PRO A 416 15.14 -5.73 -19.37
C PRO A 416 14.32 -5.90 -20.66
N GLU A 417 14.21 -4.82 -21.44
CA GLU A 417 13.54 -4.81 -22.76
C GLU A 417 12.01 -5.07 -22.73
N CYS A 418 11.36 -4.97 -21.57
CA CYS A 418 9.90 -4.99 -21.48
C CYS A 418 9.29 -3.76 -22.19
N GLN A 419 8.42 -4.00 -23.16
CA GLN A 419 7.60 -2.96 -23.77
C GLN A 419 6.18 -3.03 -23.24
N VAL A 420 5.73 -1.94 -22.61
CA VAL A 420 4.36 -1.77 -22.16
C VAL A 420 3.53 -1.25 -23.33
N VAL A 421 2.54 -2.00 -23.79
CA VAL A 421 1.68 -1.62 -24.94
C VAL A 421 0.22 -1.62 -24.49
N GLY A 422 -0.56 -0.62 -24.91
CA GLY A 422 -2.02 -0.69 -24.72
C GLY A 422 -2.59 -1.79 -25.62
N SER A 423 -3.45 -2.66 -25.08
CA SER A 423 -3.99 -3.80 -25.84
C SER A 423 -4.64 -3.37 -27.17
N THR A 424 -5.43 -2.29 -27.17
CA THR A 424 -6.03 -1.72 -28.40
C THR A 424 -5.06 -0.95 -29.30
N GLU A 425 -3.87 -0.57 -28.83
CA GLU A 425 -2.81 -0.03 -29.71
C GLU A 425 -2.19 -1.14 -30.57
N THR A 426 -2.24 -2.40 -30.13
CA THR A 426 -1.75 -3.53 -30.94
C THR A 426 -2.68 -3.82 -32.11
N ASP A 427 -4.01 -3.67 -31.95
CA ASP A 427 -4.97 -3.86 -33.04
C ASP A 427 -4.85 -2.78 -34.12
N THR A 428 -4.60 -1.52 -33.73
CA THR A 428 -4.37 -0.42 -34.67
C THR A 428 -3.00 -0.49 -35.35
N LYS A 429 -1.98 -1.08 -34.71
CA LYS A 429 -0.69 -1.39 -35.36
C LYS A 429 -0.79 -2.60 -36.29
N LYS A 430 -1.49 -3.66 -35.90
CA LYS A 430 -1.78 -4.82 -36.78
C LYS A 430 -2.62 -4.42 -37.99
N GLN A 431 -3.53 -3.46 -37.85
CA GLN A 431 -4.24 -2.87 -39.01
C GLN A 431 -3.34 -2.00 -39.89
N LYS A 432 -2.31 -1.34 -39.34
CA LYS A 432 -1.35 -0.52 -40.11
C LYS A 432 -0.27 -1.33 -40.84
N ASP A 433 0.07 -2.52 -40.36
CA ASP A 433 1.05 -3.42 -41.00
C ASP A 433 0.42 -4.27 -42.13
N HIS A 434 -0.89 -4.15 -42.38
CA HIS A 434 -1.53 -4.58 -43.62
C HIS A 434 -1.62 -3.40 -44.60
N PRO A 435 -1.20 -3.55 -45.87
CA PRO A 435 -1.17 -2.42 -46.80
C PRO A 435 -2.60 -1.96 -47.11
N ALA A 436 -2.93 -0.76 -46.62
CA ALA A 436 -3.99 0.14 -47.08
C ALA A 436 -5.21 -0.51 -47.76
N LEU A 437 -6.10 -1.09 -46.96
CA LEU A 437 -7.51 -1.15 -47.35
C LEU A 437 -8.06 0.28 -47.25
N THR A 438 -8.56 0.79 -48.37
CA THR A 438 -9.12 2.14 -48.44
C THR A 438 -10.40 2.23 -47.63
N GLU A 439 -10.64 3.37 -46.98
CA GLU A 439 -11.78 3.63 -46.10
C GLU A 439 -13.17 3.37 -46.74
N GLU A 440 -13.22 3.17 -48.06
CA GLU A 440 -14.43 2.83 -48.82
C GLU A 440 -14.90 1.37 -48.63
N GLU A 441 -14.00 0.40 -48.41
CA GLU A 441 -14.39 -1.00 -48.13
C GLU A 441 -14.86 -1.22 -46.69
N LEU A 442 -14.39 -0.40 -45.74
CA LEU A 442 -14.75 -0.46 -44.33
C LEU A 442 -16.15 0.10 -44.03
N LEU A 443 -16.72 0.89 -44.94
CA LEU A 443 -18.02 1.53 -44.77
C LEU A 443 -19.17 0.88 -45.55
N GLY A 444 -18.92 -0.20 -46.30
CA GLY A 444 -19.98 -0.99 -46.95
C GLY A 444 -20.96 -0.17 -47.79
N LEU A 445 -20.51 0.96 -48.34
CA LEU A 445 -21.34 1.95 -49.01
C LEU A 445 -20.79 2.21 -50.41
N ASN A 446 -21.67 1.99 -51.38
CA ASN A 446 -21.55 2.11 -52.85
C ASN A 446 -21.17 0.78 -53.51
N THR A 447 -22.04 0.14 -54.29
CA THR A 447 -22.77 0.74 -55.39
C THR A 447 -24.05 -0.03 -55.73
N MET A 448 -25.20 0.61 -55.51
CA MET A 448 -26.38 0.40 -56.34
C MET A 448 -27.05 1.74 -56.58
N SER A 449 -27.67 1.86 -57.75
CA SER A 449 -28.30 3.04 -58.37
C SER A 449 -27.30 4.04 -58.98
N GLU A 450 -27.35 4.44 -60.26
CA GLU A 450 -28.38 4.45 -61.31
C GLU A 450 -27.65 4.30 -62.67
N SER A 451 -28.07 3.65 -63.77
CA SER A 451 -29.38 3.57 -64.40
C SER A 451 -29.32 2.65 -65.67
N ASN A 452 -30.43 1.97 -65.95
CA ASN A 452 -30.96 1.58 -67.27
C ASN A 452 -30.19 0.63 -68.21
N ASN A 453 -30.55 -0.67 -68.14
CA ASN A 453 -31.32 -1.40 -69.16
C ASN A 453 -30.97 -2.90 -69.09
N TYR A 454 -31.82 -3.72 -68.47
CA TYR A 454 -32.31 -4.94 -69.11
C TYR A 454 -33.59 -5.42 -68.41
N VAL A 455 -34.52 -5.82 -69.24
CA VAL A 455 -35.93 -6.10 -68.99
C VAL A 455 -36.11 -7.57 -68.56
N GLY A 456 -37.05 -7.80 -67.62
CA GLY A 456 -37.70 -9.09 -67.35
C GLY A 456 -37.19 -9.77 -66.08
N VAL A 457 -37.98 -10.13 -65.07
CA VAL A 457 -39.41 -10.45 -65.01
C VAL A 457 -39.93 -10.11 -63.60
N GLN A 458 -41.25 -9.92 -63.57
CA GLN A 458 -42.11 -9.31 -62.55
C GLN A 458 -42.06 -9.92 -61.14
N VAL A 459 -42.27 -9.00 -60.21
CA VAL A 459 -42.75 -9.13 -58.84
C VAL A 459 -43.90 -10.14 -58.71
N LEU A 460 -43.75 -11.01 -57.70
CA LEU A 460 -44.75 -11.66 -56.84
C LEU A 460 -46.22 -11.60 -57.30
N ASP A 461 -46.84 -12.78 -57.41
CA ASP A 461 -48.11 -12.96 -56.71
C ASP A 461 -48.37 -14.43 -56.32
N SER A 462 -48.57 -14.59 -55.02
CA SER A 462 -49.50 -15.51 -54.35
C SER A 462 -49.75 -16.89 -54.98
N ASN A 463 -49.10 -17.92 -54.44
CA ASN A 463 -49.80 -19.08 -53.89
C ASN A 463 -48.80 -20.05 -53.25
N THR A 464 -49.29 -20.75 -52.23
CA THR A 464 -48.71 -21.90 -51.51
C THR A 464 -47.72 -21.59 -50.38
N ASN A 465 -48.22 -21.85 -49.16
CA ASN A 465 -47.51 -22.17 -47.93
C ASN A 465 -46.05 -22.58 -48.13
N THR A 466 -45.11 -21.70 -47.79
CA THR A 466 -43.75 -22.11 -47.45
C THR A 466 -43.69 -22.38 -45.96
N ASP A 467 -43.67 -23.67 -45.65
CA ASP A 467 -43.55 -24.27 -44.34
C ASP A 467 -42.13 -24.03 -43.78
N LEU A 468 -42.03 -23.73 -42.49
CA LEU A 468 -40.77 -23.44 -41.79
C LEU A 468 -39.94 -24.71 -41.51
N GLU A 469 -40.41 -25.89 -41.93
CA GLU A 469 -39.73 -27.17 -41.75
C GLU A 469 -38.73 -27.54 -42.88
N ASP A 470 -38.78 -26.88 -44.05
CA ASP A 470 -37.85 -27.17 -45.17
C ASP A 470 -36.50 -26.42 -45.07
N PHE A 471 -36.35 -25.49 -44.13
CA PHE A 471 -35.08 -24.81 -43.87
C PHE A 471 -34.19 -25.57 -42.87
N VAL A 472 -34.75 -26.53 -42.13
CA VAL A 472 -34.06 -27.26 -41.05
C VAL A 472 -33.56 -28.64 -41.51
N LYS A 473 -33.85 -29.07 -42.75
CA LYS A 473 -33.45 -30.38 -43.29
C LYS A 473 -32.33 -30.33 -44.35
N GLN A 474 -31.65 -29.20 -44.52
CA GLN A 474 -30.54 -29.08 -45.48
C GLN A 474 -29.14 -29.28 -44.88
N GLU A 475 -29.00 -29.72 -43.62
CA GLU A 475 -27.69 -29.98 -43.01
C GLU A 475 -27.27 -31.46 -42.94
N ASP A 476 -28.12 -32.41 -43.31
CA ASP A 476 -27.79 -33.84 -43.23
C ASP A 476 -28.18 -34.59 -44.51
N GLU A 477 -27.37 -34.47 -45.57
CA GLU A 477 -27.16 -35.51 -46.61
C GLU A 477 -26.23 -34.97 -47.72
N ASP A 478 -24.93 -35.23 -47.61
CA ASP A 478 -24.02 -35.32 -48.76
C ASP A 478 -22.84 -36.23 -48.41
N GLU A 479 -23.14 -37.53 -48.29
CA GLU A 479 -22.13 -38.59 -48.42
C GLU A 479 -22.08 -39.09 -49.89
N ASN A 480 -20.89 -38.95 -50.48
CA ASN A 480 -20.23 -39.82 -51.46
C ASN A 480 -20.08 -39.39 -52.95
N MET A 481 -18.77 -39.24 -53.29
CA MET A 481 -18.06 -39.52 -54.56
C MET A 481 -18.10 -38.42 -55.63
N ASP A 482 -17.01 -37.98 -56.26
CA ASP A 482 -15.64 -38.50 -56.37
C ASP A 482 -14.76 -37.40 -57.01
N LYS A 483 -13.47 -37.35 -56.64
CA LYS A 483 -12.31 -36.88 -57.44
C LYS A 483 -12.32 -35.46 -58.04
N ASP A 484 -11.56 -34.56 -57.40
CA ASP A 484 -10.33 -34.05 -58.05
C ASP A 484 -9.35 -33.47 -57.03
N ASN A 485 -8.09 -33.86 -57.23
CA ASN A 485 -6.91 -33.47 -56.47
C ASN A 485 -6.72 -31.94 -56.50
N VAL A 486 -6.90 -31.29 -55.36
CA VAL A 486 -6.10 -30.12 -55.00
C VAL A 486 -5.55 -30.40 -53.62
N GLU A 487 -4.24 -30.60 -53.55
CA GLU A 487 -3.47 -30.59 -52.31
C GLU A 487 -3.68 -29.23 -51.62
N SER A 488 -4.77 -29.11 -50.86
CA SER A 488 -4.88 -28.14 -49.78
C SER A 488 -3.85 -28.56 -48.75
N SER A 489 -2.66 -27.98 -48.90
CA SER A 489 -1.62 -27.92 -47.90
C SER A 489 -2.28 -27.88 -46.53
N ALA A 490 -2.00 -28.89 -45.72
CA ALA A 490 -2.36 -28.91 -44.32
C ALA A 490 -2.11 -27.51 -43.76
N VAL A 491 -3.17 -26.87 -43.26
CA VAL A 491 -3.02 -25.69 -42.41
C VAL A 491 -2.23 -26.22 -41.21
N THR A 492 -0.91 -26.14 -41.30
CA THR A 492 -0.02 -26.27 -40.16
C THR A 492 -0.62 -25.37 -39.09
N PRO A 493 -0.96 -25.87 -37.89
CA PRO A 493 -1.40 -25.00 -36.83
C PRO A 493 -0.27 -23.99 -36.66
N VAL A 494 -0.55 -22.73 -36.99
CA VAL A 494 0.38 -21.64 -36.74
C VAL A 494 0.77 -21.77 -35.27
N PRO A 495 2.06 -21.94 -34.92
CA PRO A 495 2.46 -22.09 -33.53
C PRO A 495 1.97 -20.85 -32.80
N GLN A 496 0.90 -21.01 -32.01
CA GLN A 496 0.31 -19.89 -31.29
C GLN A 496 1.24 -19.59 -30.12
N GLU A 497 1.70 -18.34 -30.04
CA GLU A 497 2.69 -17.91 -29.05
C GLU A 497 2.20 -18.16 -27.60
N PRO A 498 3.13 -18.47 -26.68
CA PRO A 498 2.78 -18.64 -25.27
C PRO A 498 2.30 -17.31 -24.69
N TYR A 499 1.24 -17.35 -23.88
CA TYR A 499 0.68 -16.17 -23.25
C TYR A 499 0.27 -16.44 -21.80
N LEU A 500 0.18 -15.38 -21.03
CA LEU A 500 -0.33 -15.37 -19.67
C LEU A 500 -1.22 -14.15 -19.49
N ARG A 501 -2.52 -14.37 -19.32
CA ARG A 501 -3.51 -13.31 -19.07
C ARG A 501 -4.02 -13.44 -17.65
N ILE A 502 -3.95 -12.33 -16.90
CA ILE A 502 -4.59 -12.20 -15.59
C ILE A 502 -5.74 -11.21 -15.74
N TYR A 503 -6.89 -11.60 -15.23
CA TYR A 503 -8.06 -10.74 -15.15
C TYR A 503 -8.52 -10.61 -13.69
N LEU A 504 -8.82 -9.38 -13.28
CA LEU A 504 -9.49 -9.10 -12.01
C LEU A 504 -11.00 -9.11 -12.28
N ASP A 505 -11.66 -10.20 -11.87
CA ASP A 505 -13.09 -10.42 -12.10
C ASP A 505 -13.95 -9.49 -11.27
N ASP A 506 -13.81 -9.57 -9.95
CA ASP A 506 -14.73 -8.97 -8.99
C ASP A 506 -14.01 -8.56 -7.69
N ILE A 507 -14.55 -7.54 -7.04
CA ILE A 507 -14.16 -7.07 -5.71
C ILE A 507 -15.36 -7.24 -4.79
N SER A 508 -15.26 -8.19 -3.88
CA SER A 508 -16.36 -8.52 -2.97
C SER A 508 -16.41 -7.55 -1.79
N PHE A 509 -17.08 -6.41 -1.96
CA PHE A 509 -17.31 -5.41 -0.89
C PHE A 509 -18.16 -5.93 0.27
N SER A 510 -18.92 -7.01 0.06
CA SER A 510 -19.69 -7.71 1.10
C SER A 510 -18.81 -8.48 2.09
N SER A 511 -17.56 -8.77 1.73
CA SER A 511 -16.59 -9.41 2.62
C SER A 511 -15.93 -8.39 3.53
N LYS A 512 -15.68 -8.78 4.79
CA LYS A 512 -15.02 -7.92 5.79
C LYS A 512 -13.58 -7.56 5.43
N ASP A 513 -12.91 -8.42 4.66
CA ASP A 513 -11.51 -8.23 4.26
C ASP A 513 -11.36 -7.70 2.82
N ILE A 514 -12.47 -7.37 2.14
CA ILE A 514 -12.52 -6.94 0.73
C ILE A 514 -11.76 -7.92 -0.17
N ASP A 515 -12.43 -8.99 -0.55
CA ASP A 515 -11.79 -10.07 -1.27
C ASP A 515 -11.67 -9.75 -2.77
N LEU A 516 -10.52 -10.06 -3.36
CA LEU A 516 -10.31 -9.93 -4.79
C LEU A 516 -10.46 -11.29 -5.47
N GLN A 517 -11.29 -11.36 -6.49
CA GLN A 517 -11.42 -12.55 -7.34
C GLN A 517 -10.61 -12.32 -8.61
N PHE A 518 -9.59 -13.15 -8.79
CA PHE A 518 -8.78 -13.17 -10.00
C PHE A 518 -9.07 -14.42 -10.77
N ALA A 519 -8.81 -14.33 -12.06
CA ALA A 519 -8.60 -15.54 -12.80
C ALA A 519 -7.54 -15.37 -13.88
N VAL A 520 -7.03 -16.51 -14.30
CA VAL A 520 -5.79 -16.64 -15.06
C VAL A 520 -6.04 -17.58 -16.20
N SER A 521 -5.66 -17.14 -17.39
CA SER A 521 -5.64 -17.95 -18.59
C SER A 521 -4.22 -17.98 -19.13
N THR A 522 -3.69 -19.16 -19.41
CA THR A 522 -2.33 -19.27 -19.95
C THR A 522 -2.20 -20.36 -20.98
N ARG A 523 -1.25 -20.14 -21.89
CA ARG A 523 -0.73 -21.12 -22.84
C ARG A 523 0.77 -21.28 -22.62
N THR A 524 1.17 -22.52 -22.36
CA THR A 524 2.59 -22.86 -22.17
C THR A 524 3.33 -22.94 -23.50
N SER A 525 4.67 -22.93 -23.45
CA SER A 525 5.54 -23.17 -24.61
C SER A 525 5.31 -24.54 -25.27
N SER A 526 4.82 -25.52 -24.51
CA SER A 526 4.42 -26.85 -24.98
C SER A 526 3.03 -26.88 -25.64
N GLY A 527 2.31 -25.76 -25.70
CA GLY A 527 0.98 -25.62 -26.28
C GLY A 527 -0.17 -26.03 -25.35
N SER A 528 0.12 -26.45 -24.12
CA SER A 528 -0.92 -26.76 -23.13
C SER A 528 -1.58 -25.48 -22.63
N THR A 529 -2.89 -25.51 -22.42
CA THR A 529 -3.64 -24.36 -21.89
C THR A 529 -4.30 -24.73 -20.57
N PHE A 530 -4.37 -23.77 -19.66
CA PHE A 530 -5.20 -23.91 -18.47
C PHE A 530 -5.82 -22.58 -18.07
N ASP A 531 -7.04 -22.67 -17.55
CA ASP A 531 -7.75 -21.57 -16.93
C ASP A 531 -8.03 -21.89 -15.46
N ALA A 532 -7.81 -20.91 -14.59
CA ALA A 532 -8.00 -21.04 -13.16
C ALA A 532 -8.46 -19.71 -12.54
N GLY A 533 -9.49 -19.77 -11.70
CA GLY A 533 -9.83 -18.68 -10.79
C GLY A 533 -9.20 -18.89 -9.43
N PHE A 534 -8.88 -17.81 -8.72
CA PHE A 534 -8.45 -17.84 -7.34
C PHE A 534 -8.84 -16.55 -6.62
N LYS A 535 -8.92 -16.62 -5.30
CA LYS A 535 -9.34 -15.50 -4.47
C LYS A 535 -8.21 -15.04 -3.55
N LEU A 536 -7.97 -13.72 -3.49
CA LEU A 536 -7.09 -13.11 -2.50
C LEU A 536 -7.92 -12.55 -1.34
N GLN A 537 -7.56 -12.94 -0.12
CA GLN A 537 -8.14 -12.41 1.10
C GLN A 537 -7.02 -12.06 2.08
N ASN A 538 -6.89 -10.77 2.43
CA ASN A 538 -5.88 -10.28 3.37
C ASN A 538 -4.43 -10.70 3.02
N GLY A 539 -4.08 -10.67 1.72
CA GLY A 539 -2.79 -11.11 1.20
C GLY A 539 -2.60 -12.63 1.11
N ALA A 540 -3.58 -13.44 1.53
CA ALA A 540 -3.51 -14.90 1.41
C ALA A 540 -4.28 -15.40 0.18
N PHE A 541 -3.73 -16.43 -0.46
CA PHE A 541 -4.37 -17.13 -1.57
C PHE A 541 -5.35 -18.17 -1.02
N ILE A 542 -6.64 -17.97 -1.27
CA ILE A 542 -7.67 -18.95 -0.94
C ILE A 542 -7.71 -19.96 -2.07
N LYS A 543 -7.32 -21.19 -1.74
CA LYS A 543 -7.22 -22.29 -2.69
C LYS A 543 -8.62 -22.83 -2.97
N GLU A 544 -9.03 -22.77 -4.22
CA GLU A 544 -10.16 -23.55 -4.70
C GLU A 544 -9.74 -25.01 -4.88
N ASP A 545 -10.71 -25.92 -4.99
CA ASP A 545 -10.43 -27.34 -5.21
C ASP A 545 -9.97 -27.57 -6.66
N TYR A 546 -8.65 -27.46 -6.89
CA TYR A 546 -8.02 -27.74 -8.18
C TYR A 546 -7.65 -29.22 -8.37
N SER A 547 -8.33 -30.15 -7.69
CA SER A 547 -8.06 -31.59 -7.82
C SER A 547 -8.11 -32.08 -9.29
N GLU A 548 -8.91 -31.43 -10.13
CA GLU A 548 -9.04 -31.73 -11.56
C GLU A 548 -8.04 -30.98 -12.47
N LYS A 549 -7.28 -30.00 -11.95
CA LYS A 549 -6.36 -29.13 -12.72
C LYS A 549 -4.98 -29.00 -12.05
N PRO A 550 -4.08 -30.00 -12.19
CA PRO A 550 -2.80 -30.00 -11.48
C PRO A 550 -1.84 -28.87 -11.90
N SER A 551 -1.88 -28.42 -13.16
CA SER A 551 -1.06 -27.31 -13.66
C SER A 551 -1.47 -25.97 -13.03
N ALA A 552 -2.78 -25.72 -12.91
CA ALA A 552 -3.31 -24.56 -12.21
C ALA A 552 -2.89 -24.53 -10.72
N LYS A 553 -3.00 -25.69 -10.05
CA LYS A 553 -2.55 -25.83 -8.67
C LYS A 553 -1.06 -25.53 -8.50
N ARG A 554 -0.21 -25.98 -9.43
CA ARG A 554 1.23 -25.69 -9.42
C ARG A 554 1.50 -24.19 -9.64
N PHE A 555 0.82 -23.57 -10.59
CA PHE A 555 0.95 -22.14 -10.86
C PHE A 555 0.60 -21.29 -9.64
N ILE A 556 -0.58 -21.52 -9.04
CA ILE A 556 -1.06 -20.73 -7.90
C ILE A 556 -0.17 -20.93 -6.68
N ASN A 557 0.25 -22.17 -6.40
CA ASN A 557 1.21 -22.43 -5.32
C ASN A 557 2.58 -21.76 -5.59
N ALA A 558 3.04 -21.71 -6.84
CA ALA A 558 4.27 -21.02 -7.19
C ALA A 558 4.12 -19.50 -7.00
N LEU A 559 3.00 -18.92 -7.42
CA LEU A 559 2.67 -17.51 -7.24
C LEU A 559 2.55 -17.10 -5.77
N GLU A 560 1.94 -17.95 -4.94
CA GLU A 560 1.88 -17.78 -3.48
C GLU A 560 3.28 -17.78 -2.83
N LEU A 561 4.22 -18.56 -3.36
CA LEU A 561 5.58 -18.68 -2.81
C LEU A 561 6.56 -17.62 -3.33
N SER A 562 6.38 -17.19 -4.59
CA SER A 562 7.27 -16.22 -5.26
C SER A 562 6.80 -14.78 -5.15
N GLU A 563 5.48 -14.55 -5.07
CA GLU A 563 4.82 -13.26 -5.35
C GLU A 563 5.26 -12.66 -6.70
N ASP A 564 5.73 -13.50 -7.62
CA ASP A 564 6.30 -13.13 -8.92
C ASP A 564 5.67 -13.98 -10.01
N LEU A 565 4.96 -13.28 -10.89
CA LEU A 565 4.20 -13.84 -11.99
C LEU A 565 5.07 -14.59 -13.00
N LEU A 566 6.25 -14.06 -13.31
CA LEU A 566 7.14 -14.64 -14.32
C LEU A 566 7.80 -15.92 -13.78
N LEU A 567 8.18 -15.93 -12.51
CA LEU A 567 8.67 -17.14 -11.85
C LEU A 567 7.58 -18.21 -11.76
N ALA A 568 6.35 -17.83 -11.40
CA ALA A 568 5.22 -18.76 -11.36
C ALA A 568 4.94 -19.37 -12.74
N SER A 569 5.03 -18.59 -13.82
CA SER A 569 4.89 -19.06 -15.19
C SER A 569 5.99 -20.06 -15.58
N LYS A 570 7.25 -19.83 -15.18
CA LYS A 570 8.38 -20.75 -15.44
C LYS A 570 8.22 -22.12 -14.77
N VAL A 571 7.50 -22.23 -13.67
CA VAL A 571 7.30 -23.52 -12.97
C VAL A 571 6.32 -24.43 -13.72
N VAL A 572 5.48 -23.87 -14.58
CA VAL A 572 4.43 -24.60 -15.31
C VAL A 572 4.73 -24.76 -16.80
N ASN A 573 5.68 -23.98 -17.33
CA ASN A 573 6.34 -24.19 -18.62
C ASN A 573 7.47 -25.22 -18.51
#